data_AF-A0A1Z5H9N8-F1
#
_entry.id   AF-A0A1Z5H9N8-F1
#
_cell.length_a   1.000
_cell.length_b   1.000
_cell.length_c   1.000
_cell.angle_alpha   90.00
_cell.angle_beta   90.00
_cell.angle_gamma   90.00
#
_symmetry.space_group_name_H-M   'P 1'
#
loop_
_entity.id
_entity.type
_entity.pdbx_description
1 polymer ?
#
loop_
_entity_poly.entity_id
_entity_poly.type
_entity_poly.pdbx_seq_one_letter_code
_entity_poly.pdbx_strand_id
1 'polypeptide(L)'
;MVAIFYNIVNYRDPETKKLHRFITTLPGSINPGTIAMLYFKRWTIEKAFNNSKSNLKETKAWSSDNNSLKNQMRLTAMSYNLLRTVEELSKIQDPELIHPSDKKYTEDLEKRQQAAKKRGGFVNPLFFNERIARISSYTIRAVQNAIMTGKSLTSFINALVAKLVTRVNQIGEH
;
A
#
# COMPACT_ATOMS: atom_id res chain seq x y z
N MET A 1 -34.07 3.36 -12.51
CA MET A 1 -33.43 3.92 -11.30
C MET A 1 -33.21 2.76 -10.33
N VAL A 2 -31.96 2.39 -10.03
CA VAL A 2 -31.67 1.27 -9.11
C VAL A 2 -31.65 1.84 -7.69
N ALA A 3 -32.50 1.32 -6.80
CA ALA A 3 -32.47 1.70 -5.39
C ALA A 3 -31.16 1.22 -4.76
N ILE A 4 -30.42 2.13 -4.12
CA ILE A 4 -29.21 1.80 -3.37
C ILE A 4 -29.60 1.55 -1.92
N PHE A 5 -29.38 0.33 -1.44
CA PHE A 5 -29.58 -0.04 -0.05
C PHE A 5 -28.27 0.09 0.74
N TYR A 6 -28.35 0.65 1.93
CA TYR A 6 -27.21 0.79 2.84
C TYR A 6 -27.40 -0.14 4.05
N ASN A 7 -26.34 -0.86 4.38
CA ASN A 7 -26.26 -1.76 5.52
C ASN A 7 -25.32 -1.20 6.58
N ILE A 8 -25.70 -1.30 7.84
CA ILE A 8 -24.82 -1.02 8.98
C ILE A 8 -24.20 -2.34 9.43
N VAL A 9 -22.88 -2.39 9.45
CA VAL A 9 -22.12 -3.58 9.82
C VAL A 9 -21.30 -3.30 11.08
N ASN A 10 -21.53 -4.11 12.12
CA ASN A 10 -20.75 -4.08 13.34
C ASN A 10 -19.64 -5.15 13.24
N TYR A 11 -18.39 -4.73 13.47
CA TYR A 11 -17.22 -5.61 13.45
C TYR A 11 -16.45 -5.43 14.76
N ARG A 12 -16.27 -6.51 15.51
CA ARG A 12 -15.38 -6.54 16.66
C ARG A 12 -14.05 -7.15 16.21
N ASP A 13 -12.99 -6.35 16.25
CA ASP A 13 -11.66 -6.79 15.84
C ASP A 13 -11.19 -7.98 16.69
N PRO A 14 -10.88 -9.16 16.11
CA PRO A 14 -10.43 -10.32 16.86
C PRO A 14 -9.10 -10.09 17.59
N GLU A 15 -8.26 -9.17 17.09
CA GLU A 15 -6.97 -8.82 17.67
C GLU A 15 -7.11 -7.88 18.88
N THR A 16 -7.79 -6.74 18.70
CA THR A 16 -7.85 -5.67 19.72
C THR A 16 -9.14 -5.65 20.54
N LYS A 17 -10.15 -6.45 20.16
CA LYS A 17 -11.51 -6.46 20.71
C LYS A 17 -12.28 -5.13 20.55
N LYS A 18 -11.71 -4.16 19.84
CA LYS A 18 -12.35 -2.88 19.54
C LYS A 18 -13.56 -3.08 18.62
N LEU A 19 -14.67 -2.43 18.97
CA LEU A 19 -15.87 -2.42 18.15
C LEU A 19 -15.78 -1.30 17.10
N HIS A 20 -16.00 -1.66 15.86
CA HIS A 20 -16.09 -0.77 14.72
C HIS A 20 -17.47 -0.89 14.08
N ARG A 21 -17.98 0.21 13.52
CA ARG A 21 -19.24 0.24 12.79
C ARG A 21 -19.00 0.86 11.41
N PHE A 22 -19.44 0.18 10.37
CA PHE A 22 -19.26 0.58 8.98
C PHE A 22 -20.62 0.71 8.28
N ILE A 23 -20.69 1.57 7.27
CA ILE A 23 -21.86 1.71 6.39
C ILE A 23 -21.43 1.20 5.02
N THR A 24 -22.15 0.25 4.44
CA THR A 24 -21.77 -0.32 3.14
C THR A 24 -22.97 -0.60 2.27
N THR A 25 -22.78 -0.60 0.95
CA THR A 25 -23.76 -1.09 -0.03
C THR A 25 -23.55 -2.56 -0.34
N LEU A 26 -22.52 -3.20 0.22
CA LEU A 26 -22.27 -4.62 0.04
C LEU A 26 -23.38 -5.46 0.67
N PRO A 27 -23.72 -6.62 0.07
CA PRO A 27 -24.70 -7.54 0.65
C PRO A 27 -24.31 -7.99 2.07
N GLY A 28 -25.30 -8.25 2.91
CA GLY A 28 -25.09 -8.75 4.28
C GLY A 28 -24.45 -10.13 4.37
N SER A 29 -24.33 -10.86 3.25
CA SER A 29 -23.61 -12.13 3.16
C SER A 29 -22.08 -11.98 3.25
N ILE A 30 -21.55 -10.76 3.05
CA ILE A 30 -20.12 -10.50 3.15
C ILE A 30 -19.70 -10.45 4.63
N ASN A 31 -18.62 -11.18 4.96
CA ASN A 31 -18.10 -11.21 6.31
C ASN A 31 -17.74 -9.79 6.82
N PRO A 32 -18.16 -9.38 8.03
CA PRO A 32 -17.83 -8.07 8.62
C PRO A 32 -16.33 -7.75 8.65
N GLY A 33 -15.48 -8.76 8.85
CA GLY A 33 -14.02 -8.62 8.80
C GLY A 33 -13.50 -8.27 7.42
N THR A 34 -14.14 -8.77 6.35
CA THR A 34 -13.80 -8.37 4.97
C THR A 34 -14.15 -6.91 4.72
N ILE A 35 -15.32 -6.46 5.20
CA ILE A 35 -15.75 -5.06 5.09
C ILE A 35 -14.78 -4.14 5.84
N ALA A 36 -14.41 -4.50 7.08
CA ALA A 36 -13.43 -3.76 7.85
C ALA A 36 -12.08 -3.64 7.11
N MET A 37 -11.67 -4.71 6.43
CA MET A 37 -10.43 -4.74 5.66
C MET A 37 -10.50 -3.93 4.37
N LEU A 38 -11.65 -3.87 3.69
CA LEU A 38 -11.84 -2.94 2.56
C LEU A 38 -11.68 -1.48 3.02
N TYR A 39 -12.27 -1.12 4.15
CA TYR A 39 -12.10 0.21 4.75
C TYR A 39 -10.65 0.51 5.11
N PHE A 40 -9.96 -0.47 5.71
CA PHE A 40 -8.53 -0.35 6.02
C PHE A 40 -7.70 -0.15 4.75
N LYS A 41 -7.88 -0.99 3.72
CA LYS A 41 -7.13 -0.90 2.47
C LYS A 41 -7.42 0.43 1.75
N ARG A 42 -8.67 0.91 1.72
CA ARG A 42 -9.02 2.26 1.21
C ARG A 42 -8.22 3.35 1.92
N TRP A 43 -8.14 3.29 3.26
CA TRP A 43 -7.36 4.24 4.03
C TRP A 43 -5.86 4.17 3.73
N THR A 44 -5.31 2.96 3.53
CA THR A 44 -3.89 2.83 3.14
C THR A 44 -3.58 3.48 1.79
N ILE A 45 -4.50 3.37 0.82
CA ILE A 45 -4.39 4.04 -0.48
C ILE A 45 -4.39 5.56 -0.29
N GLU A 46 -5.36 6.08 0.47
CA GLU A 46 -5.47 7.50 0.78
C GLU A 46 -4.18 8.05 1.44
N LYS A 47 -3.65 7.32 2.43
CA LYS A 47 -2.37 7.65 3.07
C LYS A 47 -1.20 7.61 2.09
N ALA A 48 -1.15 6.61 1.20
CA ALA A 48 -0.07 6.50 0.21
C ALA A 48 -0.08 7.69 -0.76
N PHE A 49 -1.26 8.11 -1.22
CA PHE A 49 -1.42 9.31 -2.06
C PHE A 49 -1.14 10.61 -1.32
N ASN A 50 -1.57 10.75 -0.06
CA ASN A 50 -1.28 11.95 0.73
C ASN A 50 0.22 12.17 0.94
N ASN A 51 1.00 11.08 0.99
CA ASN A 51 2.45 11.16 1.08
C ASN A 51 3.13 11.51 -0.26
N SER A 52 2.43 11.47 -1.40
CA SER A 52 3.02 11.71 -2.73
C SER A 52 3.68 13.08 -2.85
N LYS A 53 3.02 14.15 -2.40
CA LYS A 53 3.56 15.52 -2.43
C LYS A 53 4.86 15.63 -1.63
N SER A 54 4.88 15.10 -0.41
CA SER A 54 6.08 15.10 0.45
C SER A 54 7.20 14.25 -0.16
N ASN A 55 6.86 13.06 -0.67
CA ASN A 55 7.81 12.15 -1.32
C ASN A 55 8.48 12.76 -2.56
N LEU A 56 7.69 13.47 -3.37
CA LEU A 56 8.15 14.15 -4.59
C LEU A 56 8.70 15.55 -4.32
N LYS A 57 8.66 16.02 -3.06
CA LYS A 57 9.03 17.39 -2.64
C LYS A 57 8.23 18.49 -3.35
N GLU A 58 7.01 18.19 -3.80
CA GLU A 58 6.03 19.13 -4.36
C GLU A 58 5.34 19.91 -3.24
N THR A 59 6.10 20.74 -2.52
CA THR A 59 5.63 21.51 -1.35
C THR A 59 5.21 22.94 -1.66
N LYS A 60 5.53 23.43 -2.87
CA LYS A 60 5.22 24.79 -3.33
C LYS A 60 4.42 24.75 -4.62
N ALA A 61 3.50 25.71 -4.76
CA ALA A 61 2.83 25.96 -6.02
C ALA A 61 3.85 26.43 -7.07
N TRP A 62 3.73 25.95 -8.31
CA TRP A 62 4.58 26.42 -9.42
C TRP A 62 4.20 27.83 -9.88
N SER A 63 2.94 28.23 -9.68
CA SER A 63 2.41 29.57 -9.96
C SER A 63 1.10 29.79 -9.18
N SER A 64 0.66 31.04 -9.07
CA SER A 64 -0.67 31.41 -8.57
C SER A 64 -1.79 31.18 -9.59
N ASP A 65 -1.45 30.96 -10.87
CA ASP A 65 -2.43 30.68 -11.93
C ASP A 65 -3.13 29.32 -11.74
N ASN A 66 -4.46 29.32 -11.89
CA ASN A 66 -5.29 28.13 -11.69
C ASN A 66 -4.99 27.00 -12.69
N ASN A 67 -4.63 27.32 -13.94
CA ASN A 67 -4.30 26.29 -14.92
C ASN A 67 -2.92 25.67 -14.62
N SER A 68 -1.96 26.49 -14.21
CA SER A 68 -0.66 26.02 -13.72
C SER A 68 -0.82 25.07 -12.53
N LEU A 69 -1.65 25.44 -11.53
CA LEU A 69 -1.95 24.57 -10.38
C LEU A 69 -2.60 23.24 -10.78
N LYS A 70 -3.56 23.27 -11.71
CA LYS A 70 -4.19 22.04 -12.25
C LYS A 70 -3.15 21.15 -12.94
N ASN A 71 -2.27 21.74 -13.73
CA ASN A 71 -1.22 21.01 -14.43
C ASN A 71 -0.20 20.41 -13.47
N GLN A 72 0.25 21.17 -12.46
CA GLN A 72 1.12 20.67 -11.40
C GLN A 72 0.50 19.44 -10.70
N MET A 73 -0.77 19.52 -10.31
CA MET A 73 -1.46 18.41 -9.63
C MET A 73 -1.58 17.17 -10.52
N ARG A 74 -1.90 17.34 -11.81
CA ARG A 74 -1.98 16.25 -12.79
C ARG A 74 -0.61 15.60 -13.01
N LEU A 75 0.44 16.39 -13.22
CA LEU A 75 1.81 15.92 -13.42
C LEU A 75 2.36 15.22 -12.18
N THR A 76 2.04 15.71 -10.99
CA THR A 76 2.38 15.06 -9.71
C THR A 76 1.72 13.68 -9.60
N ALA A 77 0.43 13.59 -9.92
CA ALA A 77 -0.31 12.32 -9.88
C ALA A 77 0.21 11.32 -10.93
N MET A 78 0.47 11.78 -12.16
CA MET A 78 1.05 10.94 -13.22
C MET A 78 2.44 10.44 -12.85
N SER A 79 3.30 11.31 -12.34
CA SER A 79 4.64 10.95 -11.85
C SER A 79 4.56 9.91 -10.73
N TYR A 80 3.68 10.11 -9.75
CA TYR A 80 3.49 9.15 -8.66
C TYR A 80 3.02 7.78 -9.17
N ASN A 81 2.04 7.75 -10.08
CA ASN A 81 1.53 6.51 -10.65
C ASN A 81 2.61 5.78 -11.46
N LEU A 82 3.44 6.50 -12.22
CA LEU A 82 4.56 5.90 -12.96
C LEU A 82 5.60 5.30 -12.01
N LEU A 83 5.99 6.03 -10.97
CA LEU A 83 6.89 5.53 -9.92
C LEU A 83 6.32 4.29 -9.24
N ARG A 84 5.01 4.27 -9.03
CA ARG A 84 4.31 3.13 -8.45
C ARG A 84 4.39 1.91 -9.37
N THR A 85 4.09 2.08 -10.66
CA THR A 85 4.22 1.00 -11.63
C THR A 85 5.63 0.42 -11.64
N VAL A 86 6.65 1.27 -11.63
CA VAL A 86 8.06 0.84 -11.55
C VAL A 86 8.35 0.05 -10.28
N GLU A 87 7.91 0.53 -9.11
CA GLU A 87 8.07 -0.17 -7.83
C GLU A 87 7.43 -1.57 -7.90
N GLU A 88 6.17 -1.66 -8.32
CA GLU A 88 5.47 -2.95 -8.39
C GLU A 88 6.06 -3.89 -9.44
N LEU A 89 6.45 -3.37 -10.62
CA LEU A 89 7.12 -4.14 -11.65
C LEU A 89 8.46 -4.70 -11.17
N SER A 90 9.19 -3.95 -10.33
CA SER A 90 10.45 -4.45 -9.76
C SER A 90 10.21 -5.63 -8.81
N LYS A 91 9.13 -5.61 -8.02
CA LYS A 91 8.82 -6.64 -7.03
C LYS A 91 8.40 -7.97 -7.65
N ILE A 92 7.81 -7.95 -8.84
CA ILE A 92 7.33 -9.17 -9.51
C ILE A 92 8.39 -9.82 -10.42
N GLN A 93 9.61 -9.25 -10.52
CA GLN A 93 10.67 -9.82 -11.37
C GLN A 93 11.16 -11.18 -10.88
N ASP A 94 11.17 -11.38 -9.57
CA ASP A 94 11.66 -12.61 -8.94
C ASP A 94 10.72 -13.02 -7.78
N PRO A 95 9.97 -14.13 -7.91
CA PRO A 95 9.08 -14.63 -6.86
C PRO A 95 9.78 -15.01 -5.55
N GLU A 96 11.07 -15.37 -5.60
CA GLU A 96 11.86 -15.74 -4.42
C GLU A 96 12.32 -14.52 -3.61
N LEU A 97 12.19 -13.32 -4.20
CA LEU A 97 12.56 -12.07 -3.57
C LEU A 97 11.32 -11.30 -3.08
N ILE A 98 11.54 -10.45 -2.09
CA ILE A 98 10.54 -9.57 -1.53
C ILE A 98 11.16 -8.20 -1.24
N HIS A 99 10.35 -7.15 -1.35
CA HIS A 99 10.81 -5.83 -0.98
C HIS A 99 11.08 -5.74 0.54
N PRO A 100 12.18 -5.13 1.00
CA PRO A 100 12.52 -5.07 2.43
C PRO A 100 11.43 -4.49 3.32
N SER A 101 10.65 -3.52 2.82
CA SER A 101 9.51 -2.96 3.58
C SER A 101 8.37 -3.95 3.79
N ASP A 102 8.18 -4.86 2.83
CA ASP A 102 7.10 -5.84 2.85
C ASP A 102 7.50 -7.00 3.75
N LYS A 103 8.77 -7.44 3.69
CA LYS A 103 9.35 -8.35 4.70
C LYS A 103 9.17 -7.83 6.12
N LYS A 104 9.58 -6.58 6.38
CA LYS A 104 9.43 -5.95 7.71
C LYS A 104 7.96 -5.88 8.17
N TYR A 105 7.04 -5.65 7.24
CA TYR A 105 5.61 -5.61 7.54
C TYR A 105 5.06 -6.98 7.91
N THR A 106 5.44 -8.02 7.16
CA THR A 106 5.08 -9.41 7.48
C THR A 106 5.60 -9.82 8.85
N GLU A 107 6.87 -9.53 9.16
CA GLU A 107 7.45 -9.83 10.48
C GLU A 107 6.70 -9.12 11.63
N ASP A 108 6.20 -7.90 11.41
CA ASP A 108 5.37 -7.18 12.38
C ASP A 108 3.99 -7.85 12.54
N LEU A 109 3.38 -8.29 11.45
CA LEU A 109 2.11 -9.03 11.50
C LEU A 109 2.24 -10.37 12.23
N GLU A 110 3.34 -11.10 12.02
CA GLU A 110 3.61 -12.35 12.73
C GLU A 110 3.75 -12.13 14.24
N LYS A 111 4.48 -11.09 14.66
CA LYS A 111 4.58 -10.70 16.08
C LYS A 111 3.21 -10.34 16.66
N ARG A 112 2.40 -9.58 15.91
CA ARG A 112 1.02 -9.26 16.30
C ARG A 112 0.15 -10.51 16.41
N GLN A 113 0.28 -11.45 15.48
CA GLN A 113 -0.45 -12.72 15.48
C GLN A 113 -0.10 -13.55 16.71
N GLN A 114 1.18 -13.66 17.06
CA GLN A 114 1.63 -14.38 18.26
C GLN A 114 1.07 -13.71 19.53
N ALA A 115 1.12 -12.38 19.62
CA ALA A 115 0.56 -11.64 20.75
C ALA A 115 -0.98 -11.73 20.84
N ALA A 116 -1.67 -11.78 19.70
CA ALA A 116 -3.11 -11.98 19.63
C ALA A 116 -3.50 -13.39 20.08
N LYS A 117 -2.79 -14.43 19.60
CA LYS A 117 -3.03 -15.82 20.00
C LYS A 117 -2.90 -16.01 21.52
N LYS A 118 -1.88 -15.41 22.15
CA LYS A 118 -1.71 -15.42 23.62
C LYS A 118 -2.90 -14.84 24.39
N ARG A 119 -3.70 -13.98 23.76
CA ARG A 119 -4.89 -13.33 24.33
C ARG A 119 -6.21 -13.96 23.85
N GLY A 120 -6.17 -15.12 23.21
CA GLY A 120 -7.36 -15.77 22.65
C GLY A 120 -7.97 -15.02 21.45
N GLY A 121 -7.12 -14.35 20.67
CA GLY A 121 -7.50 -13.63 19.45
C GLY A 121 -6.60 -13.99 18.27
N PHE A 122 -6.82 -13.31 17.15
CA PHE A 122 -6.00 -13.44 15.95
C PHE A 122 -6.00 -12.12 15.17
N VAL A 123 -4.97 -11.90 14.34
CA VAL A 123 -4.92 -10.82 13.37
C VAL A 123 -5.78 -11.24 12.18
N ASN A 124 -6.64 -10.33 11.70
CA ASN A 124 -7.47 -10.60 10.52
C ASN A 124 -6.58 -11.09 9.34
N PRO A 125 -6.81 -12.30 8.77
CA PRO A 125 -5.92 -12.88 7.76
C PRO A 125 -5.70 -12.00 6.53
N LEU A 126 -6.67 -11.14 6.18
CA LEU A 126 -6.56 -10.23 5.04
C LEU A 126 -5.51 -9.13 5.23
N PHE A 127 -4.93 -8.97 6.43
CA PHE A 127 -3.75 -8.13 6.62
C PHE A 127 -2.52 -8.69 5.90
N PHE A 128 -2.40 -10.02 5.77
CA PHE A 128 -1.28 -10.68 5.11
C PHE A 128 -1.35 -10.59 3.57
N ASN A 129 -2.51 -10.24 3.02
CA ASN A 129 -2.65 -9.97 1.59
C ASN A 129 -1.89 -8.70 1.18
N GLU A 130 -1.54 -8.64 -0.11
CA GLU A 130 -0.87 -7.51 -0.74
C GLU A 130 -1.50 -6.16 -0.38
N ARG A 131 -0.64 -5.14 -0.31
CA ARG A 131 -1.03 -3.80 0.13
C ARG A 131 -0.36 -2.73 -0.69
N ILE A 132 -1.04 -1.59 -0.78
CA ILE A 132 -0.46 -0.38 -1.37
C ILE A 132 0.40 0.32 -0.29
N ALA A 133 1.66 -0.10 -0.16
CA ALA A 133 2.63 0.53 0.74
C ALA A 133 3.12 1.88 0.20
N ARG A 134 3.71 2.73 1.05
CA ARG A 134 4.41 3.95 0.60
C ARG A 134 5.60 3.56 -0.29
N ILE A 135 5.76 4.22 -1.44
CA ILE A 135 6.94 4.05 -2.32
C ILE A 135 8.20 4.34 -1.50
N SER A 136 9.23 3.49 -1.64
CA SER A 136 10.44 3.64 -0.85
C SER A 136 11.21 4.91 -1.25
N SER A 137 11.83 5.59 -0.28
CA SER A 137 12.72 6.73 -0.57
C SER A 137 13.93 6.32 -1.40
N TYR A 138 14.28 5.03 -1.44
CA TYR A 138 15.30 4.50 -2.33
C TYR A 138 14.82 4.51 -3.77
N THR A 139 13.64 3.96 -4.06
CA THR A 139 13.07 3.90 -5.42
C THR A 139 12.94 5.30 -6.02
N ILE A 140 12.45 6.27 -5.25
CA ILE A 140 12.32 7.67 -5.70
C ILE A 140 13.69 8.22 -6.11
N ARG A 141 14.72 8.05 -5.26
CA ARG A 141 16.10 8.51 -5.55
C ARG A 141 16.70 7.77 -6.74
N ALA A 142 16.44 6.47 -6.85
CA ALA A 142 16.95 5.66 -7.95
C ALA A 142 16.36 6.13 -9.30
N VAL A 143 15.08 6.49 -9.34
CA VAL A 143 14.44 7.08 -10.53
C VAL A 143 15.03 8.44 -10.86
N GLN A 144 15.18 9.31 -9.87
CA GLN A 144 15.80 10.63 -10.07
C GLN A 144 17.20 10.50 -10.66
N ASN A 145 18.03 9.60 -10.09
CA ASN A 145 19.37 9.34 -10.59
C ASN A 145 19.35 8.75 -12.01
N ALA A 146 18.43 7.83 -12.31
CA ALA A 146 18.30 7.25 -13.64
C ALA A 146 17.97 8.31 -14.70
N ILE A 147 17.07 9.25 -14.40
CA ILE A 147 16.73 10.38 -15.29
C ILE A 147 17.95 11.28 -15.48
N MET A 148 18.62 11.69 -14.41
CA MET A 148 19.78 12.60 -14.48
C MET A 148 20.96 12.01 -15.23
N THR A 149 21.15 10.69 -15.17
CA THR A 149 22.29 10.00 -15.79
C THR A 149 21.97 9.36 -17.14
N GLY A 150 20.73 9.48 -17.63
CA GLY A 150 20.31 8.86 -18.88
C GLY A 150 20.34 7.32 -18.84
N LYS A 151 20.13 6.72 -17.67
CA LYS A 151 20.20 5.27 -17.49
C LYS A 151 19.05 4.58 -18.23
N SER A 152 19.35 3.47 -18.92
CA SER A 152 18.30 2.68 -19.59
C SER A 152 17.31 2.09 -18.58
N LEU A 153 16.06 1.91 -19.01
CA LEU A 153 15.00 1.32 -18.18
C LEU A 153 15.41 -0.05 -17.63
N THR A 154 15.99 -0.92 -18.46
CA THR A 154 16.47 -2.25 -18.06
C THR A 154 17.51 -2.17 -16.96
N SER A 155 18.53 -1.32 -17.11
CA SER A 155 19.59 -1.16 -16.12
C SER A 155 19.07 -0.56 -14.81
N PHE A 156 18.06 0.31 -14.90
CA PHE A 156 17.39 0.87 -13.74
C PHE A 156 16.54 -0.18 -13.00
N ILE A 157 15.72 -0.97 -13.69
CA ILE A 157 14.93 -2.06 -13.09
C ILE A 157 15.85 -3.08 -12.42
N ASN A 158 16.94 -3.50 -13.07
CA ASN A 158 17.91 -4.43 -12.47
C ASN A 158 18.50 -3.89 -11.16
N ALA A 159 18.72 -2.57 -11.06
CA ALA A 159 19.22 -1.94 -9.84
C ALA A 159 18.18 -1.95 -8.71
N LEU A 160 16.88 -1.87 -9.03
CA LEU A 160 15.81 -2.03 -8.03
C LEU A 160 15.71 -3.48 -7.57
N VAL A 161 15.74 -4.45 -8.49
CA VAL A 161 15.69 -5.89 -8.19
C VAL A 161 16.85 -6.29 -7.27
N ALA A 162 18.05 -5.77 -7.51
CA ALA A 162 19.23 -6.02 -6.67
C ALA A 162 19.09 -5.52 -5.22
N LYS A 163 18.03 -4.78 -4.87
CA LYS A 163 17.70 -4.37 -3.50
C LYS A 163 16.62 -5.22 -2.84
N LEU A 164 15.96 -6.09 -3.58
CA LEU A 164 15.07 -7.06 -2.99
C LEU A 164 15.88 -8.05 -2.15
N VAL A 165 15.21 -8.63 -1.15
CA VAL A 165 15.82 -9.59 -0.23
C VAL A 165 15.12 -10.92 -0.34
N THR A 166 15.79 -12.00 0.03
CA THR A 166 15.20 -13.34 0.01
C THR A 166 13.94 -13.38 0.87
N ARG A 167 12.88 -13.91 0.28
CA ARG A 167 11.64 -14.24 0.97
C ARG A 167 11.96 -15.37 1.95
N VAL A 168 11.72 -15.15 3.24
CA VAL A 168 11.81 -16.23 4.23
C VAL A 168 10.52 -17.03 4.10
N ASN A 169 10.61 -18.34 3.93
CA ASN A 169 9.43 -19.21 3.90
C ASN A 169 8.63 -19.01 5.18
N GLN A 170 7.39 -18.52 5.04
CA GLN A 170 6.47 -18.39 6.16
C GLN A 170 6.14 -19.80 6.66
N ILE A 171 6.25 -19.99 7.97
CA ILE A 171 5.87 -21.23 8.65
C ILE A 171 4.34 -21.35 8.57
N GLY A 172 3.87 -22.14 7.60
CA GLY A 172 2.50 -22.63 7.49
C GLY A 172 1.53 -21.68 6.80
N GLU A 173 0.78 -22.22 5.84
CA GLU A 173 -0.43 -21.63 5.29
C GLU A 173 -1.35 -21.18 6.45
N HIS A 174 -1.82 -19.94 6.40
CA HIS A 174 -2.75 -19.34 7.37
C HIS A 174 -4.13 -19.16 6.75
#